data_AF-A0A1V4MWZ8-F1
#
_entry.id   AF-A0A1V4MWZ8-F1
#
_cell.length_a   1.000
_cell.length_b   1.000
_cell.length_c   1.000
_cell.angle_alpha   90.00
_cell.angle_beta   90.00
_cell.angle_gamma   90.00
#
_symmetry.space_group_name_H-M   'P 1'
#
loop_
_entity.id
_entity.type
_entity.pdbx_description
1 polymer ?
#
loop_
_entity_poly.entity_id
_entity_poly.type
_entity_poly.pdbx_seq_one_letter_code
_entity_poly.pdbx_strand_id
1 'polypeptide(L)'
;MYRITALFAALTLVAACGGSEGGTPGDAVTGMFDALRAGDGETAVEYMSSSALVEMEAQLEMLKVDPETSSQQLALIGIDIDAGDIPGMTARDFAVVMISSPMMKSVMETAEVSIGEVSIDGDLARVEVTTTVMGESETHTIDVVMEDGRWKVTEFGMNM
;
A
#
# COMPACT_ATOMS: atom_id res chain seq x y z
N MET A 1 -26.05 57.43 21.35
CA MET A 1 -25.69 57.16 19.95
C MET A 1 -24.40 56.36 19.93
N TYR A 2 -24.45 55.11 19.43
CA TYR A 2 -23.40 54.32 18.73
C TYR A 2 -21.91 54.66 19.05
N ARG A 3 -21.00 53.75 19.48
CA ARG A 3 -20.74 52.37 19.05
C ARG A 3 -19.86 51.61 20.06
N ILE A 4 -20.20 50.35 20.28
CA ILE A 4 -19.35 49.29 20.83
C ILE A 4 -18.23 49.01 19.82
N THR A 5 -16.98 48.86 20.27
CA THR A 5 -15.94 48.18 19.49
C THR A 5 -15.11 47.34 20.44
N ALA A 6 -15.53 46.09 20.60
CA ALA A 6 -14.76 45.03 21.20
C ALA A 6 -13.62 44.68 20.24
N LEU A 7 -12.38 44.90 20.65
CA LEU A 7 -11.21 44.39 19.93
C LEU A 7 -10.95 42.97 20.44
N PHE A 8 -11.56 41.99 19.77
CA PHE A 8 -11.31 40.57 19.96
C PHE A 8 -9.89 40.28 19.44
N ALA A 9 -8.94 40.08 20.34
CA ALA A 9 -7.63 39.53 20.00
C ALA A 9 -7.83 38.04 19.67
N ALA A 10 -7.98 37.75 18.37
CA ALA A 10 -7.95 36.40 17.87
C ALA A 10 -6.53 35.84 18.03
N LEU A 11 -6.31 35.06 19.10
CA LEU A 11 -5.24 34.09 19.16
C LEU A 11 -5.56 33.04 18.09
N THR A 12 -5.02 33.20 16.90
CA THR A 12 -5.02 32.14 15.89
C THR A 12 -4.12 31.03 16.42
N LEU A 13 -4.75 29.94 16.91
CA LEU A 13 -4.07 28.68 17.11
C LEU A 13 -3.35 28.33 15.80
N VAL A 14 -2.03 28.28 15.86
CA VAL A 14 -1.22 27.59 14.87
C VAL A 14 -1.63 26.12 14.99
N ALA A 15 -2.58 25.70 14.15
CA ALA A 15 -2.78 24.28 13.92
C ALA A 15 -1.45 23.77 13.37
N ALA A 16 -0.81 22.93 14.17
CA ALA A 16 0.42 22.26 13.85
C ALA A 16 0.25 21.54 12.51
N CYS A 17 0.78 22.12 11.44
CA CYS A 17 1.36 21.33 10.36
C CYS A 17 2.60 20.65 10.94
N GLY A 18 2.38 19.62 11.76
CA GLY A 18 3.36 18.57 12.03
C GLY A 18 3.48 17.72 10.78
N GLY A 19 3.95 18.32 9.69
CA GLY A 19 4.38 17.60 8.52
C GLY A 19 5.69 16.91 8.88
N SER A 20 5.60 15.71 9.46
CA SER A 20 6.69 14.76 9.33
C SER A 20 6.94 14.58 7.85
N GLU A 21 8.20 14.72 7.42
CA GLU A 21 8.66 14.58 6.03
C GLU A 21 8.34 13.18 5.41
N GLY A 22 7.61 12.32 6.13
CA GLY A 22 7.19 10.97 5.75
C GLY A 22 5.68 10.69 5.70
N GLY A 23 4.81 11.70 5.83
CA GLY A 23 3.34 11.52 5.83
C GLY A 23 2.80 10.82 7.09
N THR A 24 1.49 10.53 7.11
CA THR A 24 0.83 9.72 8.16
C THR A 24 0.72 8.25 7.73
N PRO A 25 0.48 7.30 8.67
CA PRO A 25 0.28 5.90 8.29
C PRO A 25 -0.92 5.71 7.32
N GLY A 26 -1.98 6.49 7.50
CA GLY A 26 -3.13 6.49 6.59
C GLY A 26 -2.79 6.99 5.19
N ASP A 27 -1.88 7.98 5.07
CA ASP A 27 -1.41 8.46 3.76
C ASP A 27 -0.60 7.37 3.04
N ALA A 28 0.20 6.59 3.76
CA ALA A 28 0.95 5.49 3.16
C ALA A 28 0.03 4.39 2.62
N VAL A 29 -1.00 4.01 3.38
CA VAL A 29 -2.00 3.04 2.93
C VAL A 29 -2.77 3.59 1.72
N THR A 30 -3.20 4.85 1.77
CA THR A 30 -3.89 5.51 0.64
C THR A 30 -3.00 5.53 -0.61
N GLY A 31 -1.74 5.96 -0.46
CA GLY A 31 -0.77 6.02 -1.55
C GLY A 31 -0.48 4.66 -2.16
N MET A 32 -0.41 3.61 -1.35
CA MET A 32 -0.31 2.23 -1.83
C MET A 32 -1.53 1.87 -2.68
N PHE A 33 -2.75 2.07 -2.19
CA PHE A 33 -3.97 1.77 -2.96
C PHE A 33 -4.11 2.60 -4.24
N ASP A 34 -3.71 3.86 -4.22
CA ASP A 34 -3.67 4.71 -5.41
C ASP A 34 -2.69 4.18 -6.46
N ALA A 35 -1.50 3.73 -6.02
CA ALA A 35 -0.52 3.11 -6.89
C ALA A 35 -1.03 1.77 -7.46
N LEU A 36 -1.66 0.92 -6.64
CA LEU A 36 -2.30 -0.32 -7.08
C LEU A 36 -3.39 -0.06 -8.12
N ARG A 37 -4.25 0.94 -7.88
CA ARG A 37 -5.31 1.35 -8.82
C ARG A 37 -4.76 1.90 -10.13
N ALA A 38 -3.65 2.64 -10.08
CA ALA A 38 -2.94 3.08 -11.28
C ALA A 38 -2.20 1.93 -12.00
N GLY A 39 -2.01 0.80 -11.33
CA GLY A 39 -1.07 -0.26 -11.72
C GLY A 39 0.36 0.25 -11.84
N ASP A 40 0.71 1.21 -10.99
CA ASP A 40 2.06 1.77 -10.87
C ASP A 40 2.84 0.94 -9.85
N GLY A 41 3.38 -0.19 -10.33
CA GLY A 41 4.15 -1.11 -9.49
C GLY A 41 5.37 -0.46 -8.85
N GLU A 42 6.04 0.46 -9.54
CA GLU A 42 7.22 1.16 -9.02
C GLU A 42 6.87 2.02 -7.81
N THR A 43 5.79 2.81 -7.90
CA THR A 43 5.31 3.59 -6.76
C THR A 43 4.79 2.69 -5.65
N ALA A 44 4.08 1.62 -5.98
CA ALA A 44 3.51 0.71 -4.98
C ALA A 44 4.60 0.03 -4.15
N VAL A 45 5.71 -0.43 -4.75
CA VAL A 45 6.81 -1.04 -3.99
C VAL A 45 7.53 -0.05 -3.07
N GLU A 46 7.44 1.27 -3.28
CA GLU A 46 7.97 2.26 -2.32
C GLU A 46 7.19 2.31 -1.02
N TYR A 47 5.92 1.87 -1.03
CA TYR A 47 5.09 1.74 0.16
C TYR A 47 5.24 0.38 0.83
N MET A 48 6.01 -0.57 0.29
CA MET A 48 6.21 -1.88 0.91
C MET A 48 7.36 -1.84 1.92
N SER A 49 7.14 -2.42 3.10
CA SER A 49 8.21 -2.53 4.10
C SER A 49 9.31 -3.48 3.63
N SER A 50 10.47 -3.37 4.28
CA SER A 50 11.55 -4.33 4.10
C SER A 50 11.11 -5.77 4.43
N SER A 51 10.28 -5.96 5.46
CA SER A 51 9.74 -7.27 5.84
C SER A 51 8.84 -7.87 4.76
N ALA A 52 7.95 -7.07 4.17
CA ALA A 52 7.07 -7.51 3.09
C ALA A 52 7.88 -8.00 1.87
N LEU A 53 8.95 -7.26 1.51
CA LEU A 53 9.83 -7.65 0.41
C LEU A 53 10.62 -8.93 0.72
N VAL A 54 11.04 -9.14 1.98
CA VAL A 54 11.72 -10.38 2.40
C VAL A 54 10.80 -11.59 2.28
N GLU A 55 9.52 -11.46 2.67
CA GLU A 55 8.54 -12.53 2.53
C GLU A 55 8.27 -12.86 1.05
N MET A 56 8.18 -11.83 0.20
CA MET A 56 8.07 -12.02 -1.24
C MET A 56 9.30 -12.68 -1.84
N GLU A 57 10.51 -12.37 -1.37
CA GLU A 57 11.74 -13.03 -1.82
C GLU A 57 11.65 -14.53 -1.53
N ALA A 58 11.16 -14.93 -0.35
CA ALA A 58 10.97 -16.35 -0.02
C ALA A 58 9.98 -17.04 -0.98
N GLN A 59 8.91 -16.36 -1.41
CA GLN A 59 8.00 -16.88 -2.43
C GLN A 59 8.66 -16.97 -3.81
N LEU A 60 9.42 -15.95 -4.20
CA LEU A 60 10.14 -15.93 -5.46
C LEU A 60 11.19 -17.04 -5.54
N GLU A 61 11.90 -17.34 -4.44
CA GLU A 61 12.84 -18.46 -4.36
C GLU A 61 12.16 -19.81 -4.64
N MET A 62 10.89 -19.98 -4.24
CA MET A 62 10.12 -21.18 -4.60
C MET A 62 9.81 -21.25 -6.10
N LEU A 63 9.52 -20.11 -6.74
CA LEU A 63 9.28 -20.05 -8.18
C LEU A 63 10.56 -20.36 -8.98
N LYS A 64 11.73 -19.99 -8.45
CA LYS A 64 13.04 -20.27 -9.06
C LYS A 64 13.37 -21.78 -9.09
N VAL A 65 12.71 -22.61 -8.27
CA VAL A 65 12.93 -24.07 -8.27
C VAL A 65 12.52 -24.72 -9.59
N ASP A 66 11.40 -24.27 -10.15
CA ASP A 66 10.90 -24.71 -11.47
C ASP A 66 10.30 -23.51 -12.22
N PRO A 67 11.15 -22.72 -12.90
CA PRO A 67 10.73 -21.50 -13.59
C PRO A 67 9.73 -21.76 -14.72
N GLU A 68 9.84 -22.90 -15.40
CA GLU A 68 8.94 -23.26 -16.52
C GLU A 68 7.52 -23.51 -16.00
N THR A 69 7.39 -24.33 -14.96
CA THR A 69 6.09 -24.58 -14.33
C THR A 69 5.54 -23.30 -13.70
N SER A 70 6.39 -22.50 -13.06
CA SER A 70 6.00 -21.25 -12.38
C SER A 70 5.48 -20.20 -13.37
N SER A 71 6.20 -19.98 -14.47
CA SER A 71 5.78 -19.07 -15.55
C SER A 71 4.41 -19.48 -16.11
N GLN A 72 4.19 -20.77 -16.38
CA GLN A 72 2.91 -21.27 -16.85
C GLN A 72 1.78 -21.04 -15.83
N GLN A 73 2.04 -21.27 -14.54
CA GLN A 73 1.05 -21.03 -13.47
C GLN A 73 0.71 -19.55 -13.31
N LEU A 74 1.70 -18.67 -13.38
CA LEU A 74 1.52 -17.22 -13.31
C LEU A 74 0.71 -16.72 -14.52
N ALA A 75 0.98 -17.24 -15.71
CA ALA A 75 0.22 -16.90 -16.92
C ALA A 75 -1.25 -17.27 -16.81
N LEU A 76 -1.59 -18.38 -16.13
CA LEU A 76 -2.99 -18.78 -15.89
C LEU A 76 -3.77 -17.75 -15.04
N ILE A 77 -3.10 -17.05 -14.15
CA ILE A 77 -3.67 -15.96 -13.34
C ILE A 77 -3.42 -14.58 -13.96
N GLY A 78 -2.97 -14.52 -15.22
CA GLY A 78 -2.81 -13.27 -15.97
C GLY A 78 -1.55 -12.46 -15.64
N ILE A 79 -0.56 -13.10 -15.02
CA ILE A 79 0.77 -12.53 -14.76
C ILE A 79 1.74 -13.08 -15.79
N ASP A 80 2.19 -12.22 -16.71
CA ASP A 80 3.07 -12.61 -17.80
C ASP A 80 4.54 -12.41 -17.40
N ILE A 81 5.22 -13.52 -17.09
CA ILE A 81 6.65 -13.56 -16.75
C ILE A 81 7.29 -14.70 -17.53
N ASP A 82 8.33 -14.39 -18.30
CA ASP A 82 9.12 -15.39 -19.01
C ASP A 82 9.93 -16.25 -18.03
N ALA A 83 9.90 -17.58 -18.21
CA ALA A 83 10.63 -18.53 -17.36
C ALA A 83 12.14 -18.26 -17.31
N GLY A 84 12.71 -17.71 -18.39
CA GLY A 84 14.12 -17.35 -18.45
C GLY A 84 14.51 -16.17 -17.55
N ASP A 85 13.56 -15.32 -17.18
CA ASP A 85 13.80 -14.12 -16.38
C ASP A 85 13.68 -14.41 -14.88
N ILE A 86 12.81 -15.35 -14.48
CA ILE A 86 12.54 -15.72 -13.07
C ILE A 86 13.82 -15.92 -12.23
N PRO A 87 14.87 -16.65 -12.68
CA PRO A 87 16.08 -16.86 -11.89
C PRO A 87 16.83 -15.56 -11.53
N GLY A 88 16.70 -14.52 -12.37
CA GLY A 88 17.38 -13.24 -12.19
C GLY A 88 16.55 -12.17 -11.48
N MET A 89 15.26 -12.41 -11.24
CA MET A 89 14.37 -11.43 -10.61
C MET A 89 14.70 -11.25 -9.12
N THR A 90 14.48 -10.03 -8.65
CA THR A 90 14.40 -9.69 -7.23
C THR A 90 12.93 -9.67 -6.77
N ALA A 91 12.68 -9.74 -5.45
CA ALA A 91 11.34 -9.54 -4.89
C ALA A 91 10.70 -8.22 -5.36
N ARG A 92 11.50 -7.16 -5.53
CA ARG A 92 11.03 -5.87 -6.04
C ARG A 92 10.53 -5.99 -7.47
N ASP A 93 11.32 -6.61 -8.35
CA ASP A 93 10.91 -6.82 -9.75
C ASP A 93 9.64 -7.66 -9.83
N PHE A 94 9.56 -8.71 -9.02
CA PHE A 94 8.39 -9.57 -8.94
C PHE A 94 7.15 -8.81 -8.45
N ALA A 95 7.28 -8.00 -7.40
CA ALA A 95 6.19 -7.15 -6.91
C ALA A 95 5.71 -6.15 -7.97
N VAL A 96 6.64 -5.49 -8.66
CA VAL A 96 6.31 -4.55 -9.74
C VAL A 96 5.50 -5.25 -10.83
N VAL A 97 5.90 -6.46 -11.26
CA VAL A 97 5.18 -7.21 -12.29
C VAL A 97 3.79 -7.65 -11.80
N MET A 98 3.68 -8.18 -10.58
CA MET A 98 2.38 -8.59 -10.03
C MET A 98 1.40 -7.42 -9.92
N ILE A 99 1.86 -6.28 -9.41
CA ILE A 99 1.03 -5.07 -9.22
C ILE A 99 0.64 -4.45 -10.57
N SER A 100 1.56 -4.46 -11.54
CA SER A 100 1.31 -3.90 -12.87
C SER A 100 0.43 -4.81 -13.73
N SER A 101 0.12 -6.02 -13.26
CA SER A 101 -0.63 -7.02 -14.02
C SER A 101 -2.05 -6.55 -14.36
N PRO A 102 -2.61 -6.98 -15.52
CA PRO A 102 -4.00 -6.71 -15.87
C PRO A 102 -4.98 -7.24 -14.81
N MET A 103 -4.65 -8.37 -14.18
CA MET A 103 -5.45 -8.95 -13.10
C MET A 103 -5.60 -7.96 -11.93
N MET A 104 -4.48 -7.43 -11.43
CA MET A 104 -4.49 -6.46 -10.33
C MET A 104 -5.31 -5.22 -10.69
N LYS A 105 -5.12 -4.68 -11.91
CA LYS A 105 -5.91 -3.53 -12.39
C LYS A 105 -7.40 -3.82 -12.37
N SER A 106 -7.83 -4.97 -12.90
CA SER A 106 -9.25 -5.35 -12.90
C SER A 106 -9.83 -5.50 -11.49
N VAL A 107 -9.06 -6.04 -10.54
CA VAL A 107 -9.49 -6.12 -9.14
C VAL A 107 -9.67 -4.71 -8.57
N MET A 108 -8.66 -3.84 -8.72
CA MET A 108 -8.66 -2.47 -8.18
C MET A 108 -9.69 -1.54 -8.83
N GLU A 109 -10.07 -1.76 -10.08
CA GLU A 109 -11.14 -1.01 -10.75
C GLU A 109 -12.49 -1.15 -10.03
N THR A 110 -12.74 -2.32 -9.43
CA THR A 110 -14.00 -2.64 -8.75
C THR A 110 -13.97 -2.44 -7.24
N ALA A 111 -12.77 -2.21 -6.68
CA ALA A 111 -12.56 -2.09 -5.25
C ALA A 111 -12.67 -0.63 -4.79
N GLU A 112 -13.67 -0.29 -3.98
CA GLU A 112 -13.68 0.99 -3.27
C GLU A 112 -12.95 0.84 -1.94
N VAL A 113 -12.13 1.82 -1.57
CA VAL A 113 -11.32 1.76 -0.35
C VAL A 113 -11.60 3.00 0.49
N SER A 114 -11.83 2.79 1.78
CA SER A 114 -11.98 3.86 2.77
C SER A 114 -11.04 3.62 3.93
N ILE A 115 -10.30 4.66 4.32
CA ILE A 115 -9.45 4.65 5.51
C ILE A 115 -10.30 5.00 6.72
N GLY A 116 -10.21 4.15 7.75
CA GLY A 116 -10.88 4.31 9.03
C GLY A 116 -9.95 4.87 10.11
N GLU A 117 -10.04 4.30 11.32
CA GLU A 117 -9.21 4.69 12.46
C GLU A 117 -7.73 4.35 12.23
N VAL A 118 -6.86 5.24 12.71
CA VAL A 118 -5.40 5.04 12.71
C VAL A 118 -4.92 5.05 14.15
N SER A 119 -4.29 3.95 14.56
CA SER A 119 -3.66 3.80 15.88
C SER A 119 -2.14 3.72 15.72
N ILE A 120 -1.41 4.60 16.41
CA ILE A 120 0.05 4.70 16.31
C ILE A 120 0.68 4.31 17.65
N ASP A 121 1.66 3.41 17.60
CA ASP A 121 2.51 2.98 18.72
C ASP A 121 3.99 3.04 18.32
N GLY A 122 4.61 4.21 18.56
CA GLY A 122 5.99 4.46 18.18
C GLY A 122 6.20 4.40 16.66
N ASP A 123 7.04 3.48 16.23
CA ASP A 123 7.37 3.25 14.81
C ASP A 123 6.43 2.22 14.14
N LEU A 124 5.38 1.79 14.84
CA LEU A 124 4.35 0.91 14.32
C LEU A 124 3.00 1.62 14.33
N ALA A 125 2.16 1.28 13.36
CA ALA A 125 0.79 1.76 13.31
C ALA A 125 -0.14 0.71 12.73
N ARG A 126 -1.41 0.84 13.08
CA ARG A 126 -2.52 0.05 12.56
C ARG A 126 -3.50 0.97 11.89
N VAL A 127 -3.86 0.66 10.65
CA VAL A 127 -4.81 1.43 9.85
C VAL A 127 -6.00 0.55 9.56
N GLU A 128 -7.17 0.96 10.03
CA GLU A 128 -8.43 0.32 9.63
C GLU A 128 -8.73 0.68 8.17
N VAL A 129 -9.05 -0.33 7.37
CA VAL A 129 -9.36 -0.19 5.95
C VAL A 129 -10.65 -0.94 5.67
N THR A 130 -11.63 -0.24 5.12
CA THR A 130 -12.83 -0.86 4.56
C THR A 130 -12.68 -0.96 3.05
N THR A 131 -12.70 -2.18 2.53
CA THR A 131 -12.73 -2.44 1.08
C THR A 131 -14.13 -2.90 0.70
N THR A 132 -14.69 -2.29 -0.35
CA THR A 132 -15.96 -2.72 -0.94
C THR A 132 -15.72 -3.26 -2.33
N VAL A 133 -16.02 -4.54 -2.55
CA VAL A 133 -15.92 -5.21 -3.84
C VAL A 133 -17.29 -5.77 -4.19
N MET A 134 -17.80 -5.43 -5.37
CA MET A 134 -19.12 -5.90 -5.84
C MET A 134 -20.30 -5.63 -4.89
N GLY A 135 -20.19 -4.59 -4.04
CA GLY A 135 -21.23 -4.19 -3.08
C GLY A 135 -21.16 -4.92 -1.73
N GLU A 136 -20.16 -5.79 -1.53
CA GLU A 136 -19.84 -6.39 -0.24
C GLU A 136 -18.67 -5.62 0.36
N SER A 137 -18.86 -5.12 1.58
CA SER A 137 -17.83 -4.37 2.32
C SER A 137 -17.24 -5.22 3.42
N GLU A 138 -15.91 -5.24 3.49
CA GLU A 138 -15.16 -5.87 4.57
C GLU A 138 -14.19 -4.86 5.18
N THR A 139 -14.15 -4.81 6.51
CA THR A 139 -13.19 -4.00 7.26
C THR A 139 -12.09 -4.89 7.82
N HIS A 140 -10.85 -4.54 7.50
CA HIS A 140 -9.66 -5.20 8.00
C HIS A 140 -8.65 -4.16 8.51
N THR A 141 -7.60 -4.63 9.17
CA THR A 141 -6.53 -3.76 9.68
C THR A 141 -5.25 -4.05 8.94
N ILE A 142 -4.61 -3.00 8.44
CA ILE A 142 -3.30 -3.05 7.79
C ILE A 142 -2.25 -2.54 8.78
N ASP A 143 -1.24 -3.36 9.02
CA ASP A 143 -0.09 -2.99 9.84
C ASP A 143 0.94 -2.22 8.98
N VAL A 144 1.39 -1.09 9.49
CA VAL A 144 2.33 -0.17 8.84
C VAL A 144 3.47 0.15 9.79
N VAL A 145 4.67 0.31 9.25
CA VAL A 145 5.91 0.55 9.99
C VAL A 145 6.62 1.79 9.47
N MET A 146 7.22 2.58 10.37
CA MET A 146 8.09 3.69 10.02
C MET A 146 9.48 3.15 9.66
N GLU A 147 9.86 3.25 8.39
CA GLU A 147 11.18 2.88 7.88
C GLU A 147 11.76 4.03 7.06
N ASP A 148 13.03 4.38 7.30
CA ASP A 148 13.74 5.41 6.55
C ASP A 148 13.01 6.78 6.52
N GLY A 149 12.25 7.08 7.58
CA GLY A 149 11.47 8.30 7.68
C GLY A 149 10.17 8.29 6.86
N ARG A 150 9.70 7.12 6.39
CA ARG A 150 8.43 6.94 5.68
C ARG A 150 7.63 5.77 6.27
N TRP A 151 6.31 5.93 6.37
CA TRP A 151 5.42 4.80 6.69
C TRP A 151 5.32 3.82 5.51
N LYS A 152 5.48 2.53 5.78
CA LYS A 152 5.42 1.45 4.78
C LYS A 152 4.54 0.31 5.29
N VAL A 153 3.78 -0.31 4.39
CA VAL A 153 2.87 -1.41 4.63
C VAL A 153 3.66 -2.70 4.84
N THR A 154 3.41 -3.37 5.97
CA THR A 154 4.15 -4.57 6.39
C THR A 154 3.57 -5.86 5.84
N GLU A 155 2.26 -5.90 5.67
CA GLU A 155 1.55 -7.05 5.12
C GLU A 155 0.41 -6.52 4.26
N PHE A 156 0.44 -6.86 2.97
CA PHE A 156 -0.70 -6.67 2.09
C PHE A 156 -1.44 -8.00 2.03
N GLY A 157 -2.14 -8.32 3.12
CA GLY A 157 -3.00 -9.49 3.20
C GLY A 157 -4.22 -9.28 2.29
N MET A 158 -4.07 -9.49 0.98
CA MET A 158 -5.21 -9.80 0.12
C MET A 158 -5.67 -11.20 0.46
N ASN A 159 -6.28 -11.36 1.63
CA ASN A 159 -7.09 -12.53 1.94
C ASN A 159 -8.44 -12.32 1.22
N MET A 160 -8.40 -12.25 -0.13
CA MET A 160 -9.60 -12.29 -0.98
C MET A 160 -10.07 -13.74 -1.13
#